data_AF-A0A933K6W0-F1
#
_entry.id   AF-A0A933K6W0-F1
#
_cell.length_a   1.000
_cell.length_b   1.000
_cell.length_c   1.000
_cell.angle_alpha   90.00
_cell.angle_beta   90.00
_cell.angle_gamma   90.00
#
_symmetry.space_group_name_H-M   'P 1'
#
loop_
_entity.id
_entity.type
_entity.pdbx_description
1 polymer ?
#
loop_
_entity_poly.entity_id
_entity_poly.type
_entity_poly.pdbx_seq_one_letter_code
_entity_poly.pdbx_strand_id
1 'polypeptide(L)'
;MRLRYVGLIMKNALRNRRRSLLTVLSIAASLCLLGVLMAMYQTFFLGEGSPDQALRLITRNRISLTNFMPAAYLDQIKRIPGVREAMIMQWFGGVYKDTDFKNFFARFAVEPEKIPVLYPEYRVPGEQMAAFQTERTACLVGRALADRFGWKIGDRVTIMG
;
A
#
# COMPACT_ATOMS: atom_id res chain seq x y z
N MET A 1 27.51 -31.17 29.91
CA MET A 1 27.98 -31.61 28.58
C MET A 1 29.25 -30.83 28.23
N ARG A 2 30.45 -31.40 28.42
CA ARG A 2 31.73 -30.69 28.19
C ARG A 2 32.13 -30.77 26.71
N LEU A 3 32.30 -29.62 26.06
CA LEU A 3 32.66 -29.42 24.64
C LEU A 3 34.11 -29.85 24.30
N ARG A 4 34.46 -31.11 24.56
CA ARG A 4 35.85 -31.62 24.45
C ARG A 4 36.40 -31.68 23.01
N TYR A 5 35.54 -31.66 21.99
CA TYR A 5 35.92 -31.85 20.58
C TYR A 5 35.85 -30.58 19.70
N VAL A 6 35.36 -29.44 20.24
CA VAL A 6 35.16 -28.21 19.46
C VAL A 6 36.47 -27.66 18.89
N GLY A 7 37.56 -27.73 19.66
CA GLY A 7 38.88 -27.27 19.20
C GLY A 7 39.42 -28.07 18.02
N LEU A 8 39.16 -29.38 17.95
CA LEU A 8 39.56 -30.24 16.82
C LEU A 8 38.72 -29.95 15.58
N ILE A 9 37.41 -29.72 15.75
CA ILE A 9 36.49 -29.35 14.67
C ILE A 9 36.91 -28.01 14.04
N MET A 10 37.21 -27.00 14.86
CA MET A 10 37.63 -25.69 14.37
C MET A 10 38.99 -25.74 13.64
N LYS A 11 39.97 -26.48 14.16
CA LYS A 11 41.26 -26.68 13.46
C LYS A 11 41.08 -27.38 12.11
N ASN A 12 40.20 -28.39 12.04
CA ASN A 12 39.94 -29.11 10.80
C ASN A 12 39.18 -28.23 9.78
N ALA A 13 38.17 -27.50 10.23
CA ALA A 13 37.43 -26.55 9.38
C ALA A 13 38.34 -25.44 8.85
N LEU A 14 39.21 -24.85 9.67
CA LEU A 14 40.11 -23.77 9.24
C LEU A 14 41.34 -24.26 8.46
N ARG A 15 41.57 -25.58 8.35
CA ARG A 15 42.69 -26.16 7.60
C ARG A 15 42.67 -25.77 6.13
N ASN A 16 41.49 -25.68 5.53
CA ASN A 16 41.31 -25.20 4.16
C ASN A 16 40.42 -23.97 4.13
N ARG A 17 41.04 -22.81 4.36
CA ARG A 17 40.35 -21.51 4.50
C ARG A 17 39.46 -21.17 3.29
N ARG A 18 39.87 -21.53 2.06
CA ARG A 18 39.08 -21.26 0.85
C ARG A 18 37.77 -22.06 0.84
N ARG A 19 37.85 -23.37 1.09
CA ARG A 19 36.67 -24.24 1.13
C ARG A 19 35.69 -23.82 2.22
N SER A 20 36.20 -23.51 3.40
CA SER A 20 35.37 -23.12 4.54
C SER A 20 34.75 -21.74 4.36
N LEU A 21 35.47 -20.80 3.73
CA LEU A 21 34.91 -19.50 3.39
C LEU A 21 33.77 -19.64 2.36
N LEU A 22 33.96 -20.41 1.28
CA LEU A 22 32.93 -20.60 0.25
C LEU A 22 31.67 -21.27 0.80
N THR A 23 31.81 -22.24 1.70
CA THR A 23 30.66 -22.90 2.34
C THR A 23 29.92 -21.98 3.31
N VAL A 24 30.64 -21.22 4.15
CA VAL A 24 30.02 -20.22 5.03
C VAL A 24 29.33 -19.13 4.22
N LEU A 25 29.96 -18.61 3.16
CA LEU A 25 29.35 -17.59 2.29
C LEU A 25 28.12 -18.12 1.57
N SER A 26 28.13 -19.38 1.10
CA SER A 26 26.96 -19.98 0.46
C SER A 26 25.78 -20.09 1.44
N ILE A 27 26.02 -20.58 2.65
CA ILE A 27 24.98 -20.69 3.69
C ILE A 27 24.49 -19.30 4.09
N ALA A 28 25.41 -18.34 4.30
CA ALA A 28 25.08 -16.97 4.65
C ALA A 28 24.23 -16.30 3.57
N ALA A 29 24.57 -16.48 2.29
CA ALA A 29 23.79 -15.97 1.18
C ALA A 29 22.37 -16.56 1.14
N SER A 30 22.23 -17.88 1.33
CA SER A 30 20.91 -18.53 1.39
C SER A 30 20.06 -18.05 2.56
N LEU A 31 20.65 -17.91 3.76
CA LEU A 31 19.94 -17.40 4.94
C LEU A 31 19.59 -15.92 4.80
N CYS A 32 20.47 -15.11 4.19
CA CYS A 32 20.22 -13.71 3.89
C CYS A 32 19.03 -13.55 2.93
N LEU A 33 19.03 -14.32 1.83
CA LEU A 33 17.93 -14.32 0.86
C LEU A 33 16.59 -14.70 1.54
N LEU A 34 16.61 -15.74 2.38
CA LEU A 34 15.45 -16.16 3.14
C LEU A 34 14.98 -15.07 4.12
N GLY A 35 15.92 -14.43 4.83
CA GLY A 35 15.62 -13.34 5.75
C GLY A 35 15.00 -12.13 5.06
N VAL A 36 15.53 -11.73 3.90
CA VAL A 36 14.96 -10.65 3.07
C VAL A 36 13.57 -11.03 2.60
N LEU A 37 13.36 -12.26 2.13
CA LEU A 37 12.05 -12.73 1.69
C LEU A 37 11.04 -12.72 2.83
N MET A 38 11.42 -13.18 4.03
CA MET A 38 10.57 -13.13 5.22
C MET A 38 10.25 -11.70 5.64
N ALA A 39 11.23 -10.79 5.60
CA ALA A 39 10.99 -9.38 5.93
C ALA A 39 10.03 -8.71 4.93
N MET A 40 10.18 -9.01 3.63
CA MET A 40 9.24 -8.56 2.59
C MET A 40 7.85 -9.15 2.81
N TYR A 41 7.73 -10.45 3.10
CA TYR A 41 6.46 -11.10 3.38
C TYR A 41 5.76 -10.49 4.60
N GLN A 42 6.52 -10.28 5.69
CA GLN A 42 6.00 -9.64 6.90
C GLN A 42 5.46 -8.25 6.59
N THR A 43 6.22 -7.43 5.86
CA THR A 43 5.84 -6.05 5.56
C THR A 43 4.60 -5.97 4.67
N PHE A 44 4.47 -6.86 3.69
CA PHE A 44 3.33 -6.84 2.76
C PHE A 44 2.06 -7.48 3.30
N PHE A 45 2.16 -8.53 4.11
CA PHE A 45 1.00 -9.36 4.49
C PHE A 45 0.68 -9.33 5.98
N LEU A 46 1.65 -9.03 6.84
CA LEU A 46 1.53 -9.08 8.29
C LEU A 46 1.81 -7.72 8.95
N GLY A 47 2.06 -6.67 8.15
CA GLY A 47 2.09 -5.31 8.64
C GLY A 47 0.71 -4.96 9.16
N GLU A 48 0.58 -4.73 10.47
CA GLU A 48 -0.67 -4.30 11.06
C GLU A 48 -1.06 -2.95 10.44
N GLY A 49 -2.14 -2.95 9.63
CA GLY A 49 -2.83 -1.71 9.28
C GLY A 49 -3.35 -1.05 10.56
N SER A 50 -3.72 0.23 10.49
CA SER A 50 -4.38 0.84 11.65
C SER A 50 -5.61 -0.01 12.04
N PRO A 51 -6.03 -0.04 13.33
CA PRO A 51 -7.23 -0.76 13.73
C PRO A 51 -8.45 -0.39 12.87
N ASP A 52 -8.52 0.85 12.40
CA ASP A 52 -9.58 1.33 11.50
C ASP A 52 -9.46 0.74 10.08
N GLN A 53 -8.25 0.53 9.57
CA GLN A 53 -8.03 -0.15 8.28
C GLN A 53 -8.47 -1.61 8.31
N ALA A 54 -8.31 -2.29 9.45
CA ALA A 54 -8.72 -3.68 9.60
C ALA A 54 -10.25 -3.88 9.45
N LEU A 55 -11.04 -2.82 9.69
CA LEU A 55 -12.51 -2.84 9.56
C LEU A 55 -13.00 -2.44 8.15
N ARG A 56 -12.09 -2.17 7.21
CA ARG A 56 -12.42 -1.73 5.86
C ARG A 56 -12.28 -2.87 4.86
N LEU A 57 -13.38 -3.23 4.21
CA LEU A 57 -13.39 -4.19 3.11
C LEU A 57 -13.49 -3.47 1.76
N ILE A 58 -12.60 -3.81 0.83
CA ILE A 58 -12.65 -3.31 -0.56
C ILE A 58 -13.18 -4.41 -1.47
N THR A 59 -14.28 -4.13 -2.16
CA THR A 59 -14.87 -5.01 -3.18
C THR A 59 -14.68 -4.42 -4.57
N ARG A 60 -14.32 -5.24 -5.55
CA ARG A 60 -14.17 -4.83 -6.94
C ARG A 60 -14.81 -5.85 -7.88
N ASN A 61 -15.03 -5.45 -9.13
CA ASN A 61 -15.43 -6.39 -10.17
C ASN A 61 -14.34 -7.47 -10.34
N ARG A 62 -14.78 -8.74 -10.40
CA ARG A 62 -13.89 -9.91 -10.50
C ARG A 62 -13.02 -9.87 -11.76
N ILE A 63 -13.53 -9.28 -12.85
CA ILE A 63 -12.85 -9.23 -14.15
C ILE A 63 -11.71 -8.20 -14.12
N SER A 64 -12.02 -6.95 -13.78
CA SER A 64 -11.03 -5.87 -13.70
C SER A 64 -11.53 -4.73 -12.82
N LEU A 65 -10.60 -3.98 -12.22
CA LEU A 65 -10.88 -2.71 -11.55
C LEU A 65 -11.52 -1.68 -12.51
N THR A 66 -11.23 -1.79 -13.80
CA THR A 66 -11.74 -0.89 -14.84
C THR A 66 -13.19 -1.20 -15.25
N ASN A 67 -13.73 -2.36 -14.86
CA ASN A 67 -15.13 -2.69 -15.09
C ASN A 67 -15.98 -2.14 -13.94
N PHE A 68 -16.97 -1.32 -14.28
CA PHE A 68 -17.91 -0.77 -13.30
C PHE A 68 -18.73 -1.87 -12.63
N MET A 69 -19.01 -1.68 -11.34
CA MET A 69 -20.00 -2.48 -10.61
C MET A 69 -21.35 -1.76 -10.66
N PRO A 70 -22.48 -2.49 -10.69
CA PRO A 70 -23.80 -1.87 -10.59
C PRO A 70 -23.94 -1.05 -9.31
N ALA A 71 -24.37 0.21 -9.42
CA ALA A 71 -24.56 1.11 -8.27
C ALA A 71 -25.56 0.56 -7.23
N ALA A 72 -26.53 -0.24 -7.67
CA ALA A 72 -27.51 -0.90 -6.79
C ALA A 72 -26.87 -1.81 -5.73
N TYR A 73 -25.64 -2.31 -5.96
CA TYR A 73 -24.93 -3.10 -4.96
C TYR A 73 -24.56 -2.29 -3.71
N LEU A 74 -24.44 -0.97 -3.82
CA LEU A 74 -24.17 -0.11 -2.67
C LEU A 74 -25.25 -0.26 -1.60
N ASP A 75 -26.52 -0.14 -2.00
CA ASP A 75 -27.65 -0.28 -1.08
C ASP A 75 -27.80 -1.70 -0.54
N GLN A 76 -27.47 -2.70 -1.35
CA GLN A 76 -27.47 -4.10 -0.91
C GLN A 76 -26.41 -4.34 0.16
N ILE A 77 -25.19 -3.84 -0.04
CA ILE A 77 -24.08 -3.96 0.92
C ILE A 77 -24.43 -3.23 2.22
N LYS A 78 -24.99 -2.01 2.14
CA LYS A 78 -25.40 -1.24 3.32
C LYS A 78 -26.43 -1.94 4.21
N ARG A 79 -27.24 -2.85 3.64
CA ARG A 79 -28.24 -3.62 4.39
C ARG A 79 -27.65 -4.81 5.16
N ILE A 80 -26.40 -5.18 4.90
CA ILE A 80 -25.75 -6.29 5.58
C ILE A 80 -25.49 -5.90 7.05
N PRO A 81 -25.93 -6.70 8.04
CA PRO A 81 -25.66 -6.43 9.44
C PRO A 81 -24.16 -6.27 9.72
N GLY A 82 -23.78 -5.20 10.43
CA GLY A 82 -22.39 -4.87 10.76
C GLY A 82 -21.71 -3.92 9.77
N VAL A 83 -22.29 -3.67 8.59
CA VAL A 83 -21.79 -2.63 7.69
C VAL A 83 -22.15 -1.25 8.24
N ARG A 84 -21.13 -0.45 8.59
CA ARG A 84 -21.31 0.91 9.09
C ARG A 84 -21.59 1.92 7.98
N GLU A 85 -20.83 1.87 6.89
CA GLU A 85 -20.96 2.76 5.74
C GLU A 85 -20.40 2.07 4.50
N ALA A 86 -20.84 2.47 3.31
CA ALA A 86 -20.28 2.00 2.04
C ALA A 86 -20.20 3.18 1.06
N MET A 87 -19.10 3.25 0.30
CA MET A 87 -18.90 4.25 -0.74
C MET A 87 -18.49 3.61 -2.06
N ILE A 88 -18.74 4.35 -3.14
CA ILE A 88 -18.15 4.04 -4.44
C ILE A 88 -16.78 4.71 -4.54
N MET A 89 -15.78 3.94 -4.96
CA MET A 89 -14.45 4.43 -5.31
C MET A 89 -14.13 4.01 -6.73
N GLN A 90 -14.39 4.91 -7.69
CA GLN A 90 -14.35 4.60 -9.10
C GLN A 90 -13.06 5.09 -9.76
N TRP A 91 -12.25 4.17 -10.26
CA TRP A 91 -11.14 4.53 -11.13
C TRP A 91 -11.69 4.98 -12.48
N PHE A 92 -11.39 6.20 -12.90
CA PHE A 92 -11.94 6.77 -14.16
C PHE A 92 -10.94 6.74 -15.32
N GLY A 93 -9.73 6.22 -15.12
CA GLY A 93 -8.66 6.37 -16.11
C GLY A 93 -8.31 7.84 -16.29
N GLY A 94 -7.33 8.16 -17.12
CA GLY A 94 -6.95 9.53 -17.39
C GLY A 94 -5.45 9.69 -17.54
N VAL A 95 -5.03 10.86 -17.97
CA VAL A 95 -3.65 11.20 -18.31
C VAL A 95 -3.28 12.51 -17.60
N TYR A 96 -2.21 12.45 -16.82
CA TYR A 96 -1.62 13.64 -16.23
C TYR A 96 -0.36 13.99 -17.02
N LYS A 97 -0.36 15.16 -17.68
CA LYS A 97 0.69 15.61 -18.62
C LYS A 97 0.82 14.73 -19.87
N ASP A 98 1.26 13.48 -19.71
CA ASP A 98 1.53 12.52 -20.77
C ASP A 98 1.26 11.08 -20.30
N THR A 99 1.43 10.11 -21.20
CA THR A 99 1.21 8.68 -20.93
C THR A 99 2.45 7.96 -20.38
N ASP A 100 3.51 8.70 -20.03
CA ASP A 100 4.71 8.12 -19.43
C ASP A 100 4.37 7.57 -18.04
N PHE A 101 4.89 6.37 -17.73
CA PHE A 101 4.70 5.72 -16.43
C PHE A 101 5.17 6.60 -15.26
N LYS A 102 6.14 7.50 -15.49
CA LYS A 102 6.57 8.47 -14.47
C LYS A 102 5.48 9.48 -14.06
N ASN A 103 4.42 9.64 -14.85
CA ASN A 103 3.29 10.49 -14.53
C ASN A 103 2.05 9.69 -14.12
N PHE A 104 2.14 8.36 -14.10
CA PHE A 104 1.05 7.49 -13.68
C PHE A 104 0.89 7.48 -12.15
N PHE A 105 -0.36 7.60 -11.71
CA PHE A 105 -0.81 7.34 -10.35
C PHE A 105 -2.30 6.94 -10.36
N ALA A 106 -2.76 6.29 -9.30
CA ALA A 106 -4.16 5.91 -9.16
C ALA A 106 -5.02 7.16 -8.87
N ARG A 107 -6.16 7.26 -9.55
CA ARG A 107 -7.09 8.39 -9.47
C ARG A 107 -8.49 7.84 -9.34
N PHE A 108 -9.23 8.31 -8.35
CA PHE A 108 -10.54 7.79 -8.03
C PHE A 108 -11.53 8.93 -7.86
N ALA A 109 -12.71 8.77 -8.47
CA ALA A 109 -13.89 9.53 -8.12
C ALA A 109 -14.53 8.88 -6.89
N VAL A 110 -14.93 9.72 -5.93
CA VAL A 110 -15.44 9.31 -4.62
C VAL A 110 -16.59 10.21 -4.19
N GLU A 111 -17.35 9.76 -3.20
CA GLU A 111 -18.33 10.56 -2.46
C GLU A 111 -17.61 11.31 -1.32
N PRO A 112 -17.37 12.63 -1.44
CA PRO A 112 -16.50 13.37 -0.51
C PRO A 112 -16.96 13.30 0.95
N GLU A 113 -18.26 13.29 1.17
CA GLU A 113 -18.90 13.31 2.50
C GLU A 113 -18.62 12.02 3.28
N LYS A 114 -18.36 10.92 2.57
CA LYS A 114 -18.10 9.60 3.16
C LYS A 114 -16.63 9.38 3.53
N ILE A 115 -15.71 10.19 2.99
CA ILE A 115 -14.27 10.03 3.23
C ILE A 115 -13.91 10.09 4.72
N PRO A 116 -14.41 11.03 5.54
CA PRO A 116 -14.06 11.07 6.97
C PRO A 116 -14.56 9.85 7.76
N VAL A 117 -15.70 9.26 7.35
CA VAL A 117 -16.29 8.10 8.02
C VAL A 117 -15.53 6.84 7.67
N LEU A 118 -15.22 6.67 6.37
CA LEU A 118 -14.55 5.48 5.90
C LEU A 118 -13.05 5.55 6.16
N TYR A 119 -12.38 6.67 5.90
CA TYR A 119 -10.94 6.87 6.09
C TYR A 119 -10.63 7.80 7.29
N PRO A 120 -11.00 7.43 8.53
CA PRO A 120 -10.75 8.26 9.71
C PRO A 120 -9.25 8.46 9.98
N GLU A 121 -8.38 7.60 9.45
CA GLU A 121 -6.93 7.73 9.55
C GLU A 121 -6.36 8.90 8.72
N TYR A 122 -7.14 9.48 7.81
CA TYR A 122 -6.72 10.62 7.01
C TYR A 122 -6.66 11.88 7.86
N ARG A 123 -5.45 12.34 8.13
CA ARG A 123 -5.19 13.58 8.85
C ARG A 123 -5.32 14.79 7.92
N VAL A 124 -6.56 15.22 7.70
CA VAL A 124 -6.90 16.41 6.91
C VAL A 124 -7.49 17.48 7.83
N PRO A 125 -6.96 18.72 7.84
CA PRO A 125 -7.55 19.83 8.59
C PRO A 125 -9.03 20.05 8.22
N GLY A 126 -9.87 20.40 9.20
CA GLY A 126 -11.32 20.51 9.01
C GLY A 126 -11.73 21.46 7.89
N GLU A 127 -11.05 22.61 7.76
CA GLU A 127 -11.28 23.58 6.67
C GLU A 127 -10.99 22.97 5.28
N GLN A 128 -9.91 22.21 5.15
CA GLN A 128 -9.53 21.56 3.89
C GLN A 128 -10.48 20.42 3.54
N MET A 129 -10.95 19.67 4.55
CA MET A 129 -11.98 18.65 4.35
C MET A 129 -13.30 19.27 3.91
N ALA A 130 -13.69 20.40 4.50
CA ALA A 130 -14.89 21.13 4.10
C ALA A 130 -14.78 21.65 2.66
N ALA A 131 -13.62 22.23 2.28
CA ALA A 131 -13.37 22.65 0.90
C ALA A 131 -13.45 21.48 -0.09
N PHE A 132 -12.89 20.31 0.28
CA PHE A 132 -12.99 19.10 -0.54
C PHE A 132 -14.44 18.61 -0.71
N GLN A 133 -15.30 18.79 0.29
CA GLN A 133 -16.71 18.40 0.22
C GLN A 133 -17.58 19.37 -0.57
N THR A 134 -17.23 20.66 -0.60
CA THR A 134 -18.03 21.69 -1.26
C THR A 134 -17.58 21.98 -2.70
N GLU A 135 -16.27 21.95 -2.96
CA GLU A 135 -15.70 22.28 -4.25
C GLU A 135 -15.68 21.06 -5.20
N ARG A 136 -16.48 21.12 -6.27
CA ARG A 136 -16.57 20.02 -7.25
C ARG A 136 -15.24 19.67 -7.95
N THR A 137 -14.30 20.59 -8.00
CA THR A 137 -12.99 20.40 -8.64
C THR A 137 -11.87 20.13 -7.63
N ALA A 138 -12.20 20.03 -6.34
CA ALA A 138 -11.21 19.70 -5.33
C ALA A 138 -10.82 18.21 -5.38
N CYS A 139 -9.62 17.92 -4.93
CA CYS A 139 -9.14 16.55 -4.78
C CYS A 139 -8.29 16.43 -3.51
N LEU A 140 -8.27 15.23 -2.94
CA LEU A 140 -7.31 14.87 -1.91
C LEU A 140 -6.12 14.17 -2.56
N VAL A 141 -4.92 14.62 -2.19
CA VAL A 141 -3.66 14.06 -2.69
C VAL A 141 -2.82 13.60 -1.51
N GLY A 142 -2.32 12.36 -1.59
CA GLY A 142 -1.40 11.83 -0.59
C GLY A 142 -0.07 12.59 -0.59
N ARG A 143 0.52 12.78 0.61
CA ARG A 143 1.75 13.57 0.82
C ARG A 143 2.88 13.20 -0.15
N ALA A 144 3.20 11.91 -0.29
CA ALA A 144 4.27 11.46 -1.18
C ALA A 144 4.04 11.83 -2.66
N LEU A 145 2.77 11.88 -3.10
CA LEU A 145 2.43 12.26 -4.46
C LEU A 145 2.53 13.78 -4.66
N ALA A 146 2.06 14.56 -3.67
CA ALA A 146 2.21 16.01 -3.65
C ALA A 146 3.70 16.40 -3.66
N ASP A 147 4.53 15.78 -2.82
CA ASP A 147 5.97 16.03 -2.76
C ASP A 147 6.67 15.67 -4.08
N ARG A 148 6.32 14.52 -4.68
CA ARG A 148 6.87 14.07 -5.97
C ARG A 148 6.63 15.07 -7.10
N PHE A 149 5.43 15.66 -7.17
CA PHE A 149 5.07 16.60 -8.22
C PHE A 149 5.21 18.07 -7.82
N GLY A 150 5.63 18.35 -6.58
CA GLY A 150 5.77 19.69 -6.03
C GLY A 150 4.45 20.45 -5.86
N TRP A 151 3.32 19.75 -5.74
CA TRP A 151 2.01 20.37 -5.62
C TRP A 151 1.76 20.95 -4.23
N LYS A 152 1.05 22.07 -4.21
CA LYS A 152 0.61 22.78 -3.01
C LYS A 152 -0.90 22.95 -3.00
N ILE A 153 -1.44 23.25 -1.83
CA ILE A 153 -2.85 23.58 -1.69
C ILE A 153 -3.15 24.83 -2.53
N GLY A 154 -4.21 24.76 -3.34
CA GLY A 154 -4.61 25.80 -4.29
C GLY A 154 -4.10 25.60 -5.72
N ASP A 155 -3.17 24.66 -5.95
CA ASP A 155 -2.70 24.34 -7.29
C ASP A 155 -3.82 23.68 -8.12
N ARG A 156 -3.86 24.01 -9.42
CA ARG A 156 -4.74 23.34 -10.38
C ARG A 156 -4.02 22.19 -11.05
N VAL A 157 -4.49 20.98 -10.80
CA VAL A 157 -3.99 19.75 -11.41
C VAL A 157 -4.95 19.28 -12.50
N THR A 158 -4.59 19.51 -13.76
CA THR A 158 -5.42 19.10 -14.90
C THR A 158 -5.18 17.62 -15.22
N ILE A 159 -6.24 16.82 -15.19
CA ILE A 159 -6.27 15.44 -15.67
C ILE A 159 -7.10 15.40 -16.95
N MET A 160 -6.56 14.79 -18.00
CA MET A 160 -7.24 14.62 -19.28
C MET A 160 -7.82 13.22 -19.38
N GLY A 161 -9.06 13.08 -19.85
CA GLY A 161 -9.72 11.79 -20.05
C GLY A 161 -11.14 11.75 -19.53
#